data_AF-A0A3B3C4W6-F1
#
_entry.id   AF-A0A3B3C4W6-F1
#
_cell.length_a   1.000
_cell.length_b   1.000
_cell.length_c   1.000
_cell.angle_alpha   90.00
_cell.angle_beta   90.00
_cell.angle_gamma   90.00
#
_symmetry.space_group_name_H-M   'P 1'
#
loop_
_entity.id
_entity.type
_entity.pdbx_description
1 polymer ?
#
loop_
_entity_poly.entity_id
_entity_poly.type
_entity_poly.pdbx_seq_one_letter_code
_entity_poly.pdbx_strand_id
1 'polypeptide(L)'
;MEGVTHLPRTVTSDVQSSERYSVYTEGGVLFVTSRILVVDFLLDRIPAHLISGILVYRAHKIIESCQEAFILRLFRQKNKTGFIKAFTDKATAFSTGFCQVERVMRNLFVKKLFLWPRFQASVNTVLEKHKPEVVELHVSLTPAMRAIQSSILDVMSACLKELKRYNPTLEVEDLSLENTLGNAFEKTIRHYLDPLWHQLGAKTKALVHDLKVLRVLLLYLTQYDCVTFLNLLESLRSSQKIFSTNSGFFNYLCKCYKAFFCKLCYSEPHRNEWEIIQILK
;
A
#
# COMPACT_ATOMS: atom_id res chain seq x y z
N MET A 1 -40.30 12.02 -9.25
CA MET A 1 -39.00 12.33 -8.62
C MET A 1 -39.32 12.78 -7.20
N GLU A 2 -39.47 11.82 -6.28
CA GLU A 2 -39.74 12.14 -4.87
C GLU A 2 -38.47 12.74 -4.26
N GLY A 3 -38.60 13.96 -3.74
CA GLY A 3 -37.51 14.74 -3.20
C GLY A 3 -36.84 14.04 -2.02
N VAL A 4 -35.52 14.05 -2.00
CA VAL A 4 -34.72 13.56 -0.87
C VAL A 4 -35.00 14.49 0.31
N THR A 5 -35.88 14.07 1.22
CA THR A 5 -36.37 14.88 2.35
C THR A 5 -35.29 15.20 3.37
N HIS A 6 -34.23 14.39 3.46
CA HIS A 6 -33.11 14.60 4.36
C HIS A 6 -31.77 14.45 3.63
N LEU A 7 -30.99 15.52 3.62
CA LEU A 7 -29.62 15.52 3.10
C LEU A 7 -28.73 14.60 3.94
N PRO A 8 -27.73 13.92 3.34
CA PRO A 8 -26.79 13.12 4.09
C PRO A 8 -26.03 13.97 5.12
N ARG A 9 -25.96 13.52 6.36
CA ARG A 9 -25.22 14.20 7.44
C ARG A 9 -24.04 13.36 7.91
N THR A 10 -22.98 14.04 8.35
CA THR A 10 -21.80 13.41 8.93
C THR A 10 -21.78 13.64 10.44
N VAL A 11 -21.69 12.55 11.21
CA VAL A 11 -21.57 12.60 12.67
C VAL A 11 -20.09 12.54 13.04
N THR A 12 -19.56 13.69 13.46
CA THR A 12 -18.18 13.83 13.98
C THR A 12 -18.17 13.83 15.51
N SER A 13 -16.97 13.94 16.09
CA SER A 13 -16.78 14.13 17.54
C SER A 13 -17.41 15.41 18.09
N ASP A 14 -17.67 16.38 17.21
CA ASP A 14 -18.11 17.73 17.59
C ASP A 14 -19.61 17.76 17.93
N VAL A 15 -20.36 16.77 17.45
CA VAL A 15 -21.77 16.60 17.80
C VAL A 15 -21.88 16.07 19.23
N GLN A 16 -22.49 16.87 20.10
CA GLN A 16 -22.69 16.53 21.50
C GLN A 16 -23.48 15.23 21.63
N SER A 17 -23.15 14.44 22.64
CA SER A 17 -23.73 13.12 22.85
C SER A 17 -25.25 13.14 23.08
N SER A 18 -25.79 14.27 23.56
CA SER A 18 -27.23 14.54 23.76
C SER A 18 -27.96 14.74 22.43
N GLU A 19 -27.37 15.51 21.51
CA GLU A 19 -27.96 15.84 20.22
C GLU A 19 -27.96 14.66 19.24
N ARG A 20 -27.03 13.71 19.40
CA ARG A 20 -26.94 12.53 18.52
C ARG A 20 -28.24 11.73 18.44
N TYR A 21 -28.98 11.61 19.55
CA TYR A 21 -30.26 10.90 19.53
C TYR A 21 -31.24 11.55 18.54
N SER A 22 -31.37 12.88 18.61
CA SER A 22 -32.24 13.63 17.69
C SER A 22 -31.82 13.46 16.23
N VAL A 23 -30.52 13.50 15.94
CA VAL A 23 -29.97 13.30 14.59
C VAL A 23 -30.27 11.90 14.06
N TYR A 24 -30.21 10.86 14.91
CA TYR A 24 -30.56 9.49 14.51
C TYR A 24 -32.07 9.33 14.27
N THR A 25 -32.91 10.01 15.06
CA THR A 25 -34.37 9.95 14.94
C THR A 25 -34.90 10.76 13.74
N GLU A 26 -34.23 11.85 13.35
CA GLU A 26 -34.53 12.60 12.13
C GLU A 26 -34.43 11.73 10.87
N GLY A 27 -33.66 10.66 10.92
CA GLY A 27 -33.52 9.71 9.81
C GLY A 27 -32.65 10.24 8.67
N GLY A 28 -32.71 9.56 7.53
CA GLY A 28 -31.86 9.84 6.36
C GLY A 28 -30.56 9.03 6.34
N VAL A 29 -29.62 9.47 5.50
CA VAL A 29 -28.31 8.81 5.34
C VAL A 29 -27.29 9.46 6.26
N LEU A 30 -26.64 8.66 7.09
CA LEU A 30 -25.68 9.14 8.09
C LEU A 30 -24.30 8.54 7.84
N PHE A 31 -23.29 9.40 7.79
CA PHE A 31 -21.88 9.00 7.78
C PHE A 31 -21.35 9.07 9.20
N VAL A 32 -20.94 7.94 9.76
CA VAL A 32 -20.50 7.83 11.15
C VAL A 32 -19.15 7.13 11.18
N THR A 33 -18.26 7.56 12.07
CA THR A 33 -16.99 6.86 12.30
C THR A 33 -17.20 5.58 13.12
N SER A 34 -16.39 4.55 12.87
CA SER A 34 -16.54 3.24 13.53
C SER A 34 -16.51 3.34 15.06
N ARG A 35 -15.65 4.19 15.62
CA ARG A 35 -15.54 4.38 17.08
C ARG A 35 -16.81 4.96 17.72
N ILE A 36 -17.39 6.00 17.11
CA ILE A 36 -18.62 6.63 17.62
C ILE A 36 -19.77 5.62 17.54
N LEU A 37 -19.88 4.93 16.41
CA LEU A 37 -20.95 3.98 16.17
C LEU A 37 -20.92 2.81 17.17
N VAL A 38 -19.74 2.28 17.51
CA VAL A 38 -19.60 1.24 18.55
C VAL A 38 -20.15 1.73 19.89
N VAL A 39 -19.74 2.91 20.35
CA VAL A 39 -20.16 3.46 21.65
C VAL A 39 -21.66 3.70 21.67
N ASP A 40 -22.20 4.26 20.59
CA ASP A 40 -23.63 4.57 20.51
C ASP A 40 -24.51 3.31 20.44
N PHE A 41 -24.04 2.21 19.85
CA PHE A 41 -24.72 0.90 19.89
C PHE A 41 -24.64 0.22 21.26
N LEU A 42 -23.53 0.39 21.99
CA LEU A 42 -23.35 -0.18 23.34
C LEU A 42 -24.17 0.57 24.40
N LEU A 43 -24.28 1.89 24.27
CA LEU A 43 -25.07 2.74 25.16
C LEU A 43 -26.55 2.82 24.78
N ASP A 44 -27.00 2.04 23.80
CA ASP A 44 -28.39 2.02 23.33
C ASP A 44 -28.94 3.40 22.92
N ARG A 45 -28.06 4.29 22.44
CA ARG A 45 -28.45 5.64 21.97
C ARG A 45 -29.09 5.60 20.59
N ILE A 46 -28.69 4.66 19.74
CA ILE A 46 -29.27 4.51 18.40
C ILE A 46 -30.43 3.51 18.47
N PRO A 47 -31.64 3.88 18.01
CA PRO A 47 -32.75 2.93 17.90
C PRO A 47 -32.46 1.91 16.78
N ALA A 48 -31.76 0.83 17.12
CA ALA A 48 -31.27 -0.16 16.17
C ALA A 48 -32.38 -0.82 15.33
N HIS A 49 -33.60 -0.91 15.87
CA HIS A 49 -34.77 -1.49 15.21
C HIS A 49 -35.31 -0.64 14.05
N LEU A 50 -35.06 0.68 14.06
CA LEU A 50 -35.49 1.60 12.99
C LEU A 50 -34.51 1.66 11.82
N ILE A 51 -33.30 1.12 11.97
CA ILE A 51 -32.27 1.14 10.93
C ILE A 51 -32.68 0.21 9.78
N SER A 52 -32.85 0.77 8.58
CA SER A 52 -33.20 -0.01 7.38
C SER A 52 -32.04 -0.88 6.89
N GLY A 53 -30.79 -0.41 7.04
CA GLY A 53 -29.62 -1.18 6.64
C GLY A 53 -28.30 -0.44 6.82
N ILE A 54 -27.20 -1.18 6.64
CA ILE A 54 -25.83 -0.66 6.76
C ILE A 54 -25.10 -0.86 5.43
N LEU A 55 -24.45 0.21 4.97
CA LEU A 55 -23.53 0.19 3.83
C LEU A 55 -22.09 0.24 4.34
N VAL A 56 -21.34 -0.82 4.09
CA VAL A 56 -19.93 -0.90 4.50
C VAL A 56 -19.03 -0.58 3.31
N TYR A 57 -18.20 0.45 3.46
CA TYR A 57 -17.19 0.81 2.47
C TYR A 57 -15.82 0.21 2.83
N ARG A 58 -14.97 -0.08 1.83
CA ARG A 58 -13.66 -0.73 2.00
C ARG A 58 -13.74 -2.02 2.82
N ALA A 59 -14.64 -2.91 2.41
CA ALA A 59 -14.92 -4.16 3.11
C ALA A 59 -13.70 -5.08 3.34
N HIS A 60 -12.64 -4.93 2.53
CA HIS A 60 -11.37 -5.65 2.71
C HIS A 60 -10.70 -5.39 4.07
N LYS A 61 -10.98 -4.27 4.75
CA LYS A 61 -10.37 -3.93 6.05
C LYS A 61 -11.05 -4.56 7.26
N ILE A 62 -12.18 -5.24 7.08
CA ILE A 62 -13.01 -5.75 8.19
C ILE A 62 -12.25 -6.73 9.09
N ILE A 63 -11.37 -7.53 8.50
CA ILE A 63 -10.57 -8.51 9.26
C ILE A 63 -9.50 -7.80 10.09
N GLU A 64 -8.90 -6.72 9.57
CA GLU A 64 -7.84 -5.97 10.27
C GLU A 64 -8.40 -5.03 11.34
N SER A 65 -9.50 -4.34 11.03
CA SER A 65 -9.97 -3.20 11.84
C SER A 65 -10.86 -3.62 13.02
N CYS A 66 -11.42 -4.84 13.01
CA CYS A 66 -12.26 -5.50 14.05
C CYS A 66 -13.53 -4.74 14.51
N GLN A 67 -13.53 -3.41 14.49
CA GLN A 67 -14.60 -2.53 14.95
C GLN A 67 -15.84 -2.66 14.05
N GLU A 68 -15.64 -2.68 12.73
CA GLU A 68 -16.73 -2.84 11.77
C GLU A 68 -17.41 -4.19 11.92
N ALA A 69 -16.64 -5.27 12.09
CA ALA A 69 -17.18 -6.60 12.37
C ALA A 69 -18.01 -6.61 13.66
N PHE A 70 -17.52 -5.91 14.70
CA PHE A 70 -18.22 -5.79 15.98
C PHE A 70 -19.54 -5.00 15.86
N ILE A 71 -19.53 -3.87 15.14
CA ILE A 71 -20.74 -3.08 14.85
C ILE A 71 -21.79 -3.93 14.16
N LEU A 72 -21.40 -4.67 13.11
CA LEU A 72 -22.33 -5.52 12.37
C LEU A 72 -22.92 -6.64 13.23
N ARG A 73 -22.12 -7.18 14.16
CA ARG A 73 -22.60 -8.17 15.13
C ARG A 73 -23.61 -7.58 16.11
N LEU A 74 -23.36 -6.38 16.67
CA LEU A 74 -24.31 -5.67 17.53
C LEU A 74 -25.60 -5.33 16.78
N PHE A 75 -25.46 -4.86 15.54
CA PHE A 75 -26.59 -4.57 14.66
C PHE A 75 -27.45 -5.82 14.43
N ARG A 76 -26.86 -6.97 14.12
CA ARG A 76 -27.59 -8.22 13.88
C ARG A 76 -28.25 -8.81 15.12
N GLN A 77 -27.73 -8.53 16.31
CA GLN A 77 -28.37 -8.94 17.57
C GLN A 77 -29.68 -8.17 17.80
N LYS A 78 -29.70 -6.86 17.53
CA LYS A 78 -30.86 -5.99 17.76
C LYS A 78 -31.83 -5.93 16.58
N ASN A 79 -31.34 -6.10 15.35
CA ASN A 79 -32.13 -5.95 14.13
C ASN A 79 -31.86 -7.11 13.13
N LYS A 80 -32.91 -7.89 12.86
CA LYS A 80 -32.86 -9.02 11.91
C LYS A 80 -33.38 -8.67 10.52
N THR A 81 -34.15 -7.59 10.36
CA THR A 81 -34.80 -7.20 9.11
C THR A 81 -33.91 -6.35 8.22
N GLY A 82 -33.01 -5.56 8.81
CA GLY A 82 -32.17 -4.64 8.04
C GLY A 82 -31.17 -5.31 7.10
N PHE A 83 -30.92 -4.67 5.95
CA PHE A 83 -29.99 -5.19 4.94
C PHE A 83 -28.55 -4.77 5.24
N ILE A 84 -27.58 -5.57 4.78
CA ILE A 84 -26.15 -5.22 4.82
C ILE A 84 -25.63 -5.34 3.40
N LYS A 85 -25.00 -4.27 2.89
CA LYS A 85 -24.31 -4.27 1.61
C LYS A 85 -22.89 -3.78 1.81
N ALA A 86 -21.95 -4.40 1.13
CA ALA A 86 -20.53 -4.13 1.27
C ALA A 86 -19.93 -3.80 -0.10
N PHE A 87 -19.14 -2.74 -0.15
CA PHE A 87 -18.44 -2.30 -1.34
C PHE A 87 -16.93 -2.34 -1.10
N THR A 88 -16.19 -2.79 -2.11
CA THR A 88 -14.74 -2.84 -2.09
C THR A 88 -14.20 -2.67 -3.50
N ASP A 89 -13.15 -1.88 -3.60
CA ASP A 89 -12.40 -1.56 -4.81
C ASP A 89 -11.13 -2.44 -4.94
N LYS A 90 -10.59 -2.89 -3.80
CA LYS A 90 -9.34 -3.63 -3.74
C LYS A 90 -9.54 -5.15 -3.77
N ALA A 91 -9.58 -5.75 -4.96
CA ALA A 91 -9.70 -7.20 -5.14
C ALA A 91 -8.47 -7.97 -4.62
N THR A 92 -7.26 -7.42 -4.77
CA THR A 92 -6.00 -8.08 -4.38
C THR A 92 -5.91 -8.37 -2.88
N ALA A 93 -6.59 -7.58 -2.03
CA ALA A 93 -6.63 -7.81 -0.58
C ALA A 93 -7.40 -9.09 -0.18
N PHE A 94 -8.25 -9.62 -1.06
CA PHE A 94 -8.96 -10.87 -0.82
C PHE A 94 -8.19 -12.11 -1.28
N SER A 95 -7.10 -11.91 -2.04
CA SER A 95 -6.25 -12.98 -2.55
C SER A 95 -5.16 -13.39 -1.56
N THR A 96 -4.94 -12.62 -0.48
CA THR A 96 -3.83 -12.82 0.45
C THR A 96 -4.21 -13.75 1.61
N GLY A 97 -3.65 -14.95 1.66
CA GLY A 97 -3.86 -15.92 2.74
C GLY A 97 -5.10 -16.81 2.55
N PHE A 98 -5.33 -17.70 3.51
CA PHE A 98 -6.31 -18.78 3.38
C PHE A 98 -7.77 -18.31 3.60
N CYS A 99 -8.65 -18.64 2.64
CA CYS A 99 -10.10 -18.43 2.67
C CYS A 99 -10.58 -17.02 3.12
N GLN A 100 -9.87 -15.95 2.73
CA GLN A 100 -10.21 -14.59 3.17
C GLN A 100 -11.61 -14.14 2.76
N VAL A 101 -12.02 -14.43 1.53
CA VAL A 101 -13.35 -14.03 1.02
C VAL A 101 -14.45 -14.57 1.93
N GLU A 102 -14.40 -15.86 2.26
CA GLU A 102 -15.39 -16.50 3.13
C GLU A 102 -15.38 -15.90 4.54
N ARG A 103 -14.18 -15.63 5.09
CA ARG A 103 -14.04 -14.99 6.41
C ARG A 103 -14.64 -13.58 6.42
N VAL A 104 -14.37 -12.77 5.40
CA VAL A 104 -14.96 -11.43 5.25
C VAL A 104 -16.47 -11.52 5.09
N MET A 105 -16.98 -12.41 4.23
CA MET A 105 -18.42 -12.60 4.05
C MET A 105 -19.14 -13.03 5.33
N ARG A 106 -18.51 -13.91 6.12
CA ARG A 106 -19.01 -14.34 7.43
C ARG A 106 -19.10 -13.17 8.42
N ASN A 107 -18.04 -12.36 8.52
CA ASN A 107 -18.01 -11.18 9.39
C ASN A 107 -18.99 -10.07 8.93
N LEU A 108 -19.27 -10.00 7.63
CA LEU A 108 -20.25 -9.09 7.04
C LEU A 108 -21.70 -9.55 7.16
N PHE A 109 -21.94 -10.82 7.51
CA PHE A 109 -23.27 -11.45 7.48
C PHE A 109 -23.95 -11.39 6.10
N VAL A 110 -23.16 -11.53 5.02
CA VAL A 110 -23.67 -11.54 3.63
C VAL A 110 -23.56 -12.94 3.02
N LYS A 111 -24.57 -13.30 2.20
CA LYS A 111 -24.66 -14.62 1.56
C LYS A 111 -24.24 -14.63 0.09
N LYS A 112 -24.43 -13.51 -0.61
CA LYS A 112 -24.19 -13.38 -2.05
C LYS A 112 -22.95 -12.53 -2.30
N LEU A 113 -22.08 -13.00 -3.19
CA LEU A 113 -20.92 -12.27 -3.69
C LEU A 113 -21.17 -11.90 -5.15
N PHE A 114 -21.02 -10.62 -5.48
CA PHE A 114 -21.12 -10.13 -6.85
C PHE A 114 -19.74 -9.66 -7.30
N LEU A 115 -19.22 -10.25 -8.37
CA LEU A 115 -17.95 -9.88 -8.98
C LEU A 115 -18.22 -9.14 -10.29
N TRP A 116 -17.63 -7.94 -10.43
CA TRP A 116 -17.77 -7.09 -11.61
C TRP A 116 -16.39 -6.71 -12.16
N PRO A 117 -15.69 -7.64 -12.84
CA PRO A 117 -14.38 -7.36 -13.41
C PRO A 117 -14.49 -6.51 -14.68
N ARG A 118 -13.41 -5.81 -15.04
CA ARG A 118 -13.36 -4.95 -16.24
C ARG A 118 -13.55 -5.71 -17.56
N PHE A 119 -13.18 -6.98 -17.60
CA PHE A 119 -13.30 -7.83 -18.79
C PHE A 119 -14.71 -8.43 -18.97
N GLN A 120 -15.66 -8.13 -18.08
CA GLN A 120 -17.03 -8.62 -18.23
C GLN A 120 -17.68 -8.03 -19.48
N ALA A 121 -18.36 -8.87 -20.27
CA ALA A 121 -18.91 -8.50 -21.57
C ALA A 121 -19.76 -7.21 -21.54
N SER A 122 -20.68 -7.09 -20.57
CA SER A 122 -21.53 -5.90 -20.43
C SER A 122 -20.76 -4.63 -20.11
N VAL A 123 -19.69 -4.72 -19.32
CA VAL A 123 -18.84 -3.59 -18.97
C VAL A 123 -17.98 -3.20 -20.17
N ASN A 124 -17.41 -4.19 -20.87
CA ASN A 124 -16.59 -3.95 -22.04
C ASN A 124 -17.40 -3.22 -23.11
N THR A 125 -18.60 -3.70 -23.48
CA THR A 125 -19.45 -3.05 -24.50
C THR A 125 -19.72 -1.57 -24.24
N VAL A 126 -19.77 -1.14 -22.98
CA VAL A 126 -19.93 0.28 -22.61
C VAL A 126 -18.61 1.03 -22.73
N LEU A 127 -17.51 0.46 -22.24
CA LEU A 127 -16.17 1.07 -22.30
C LEU A 127 -15.63 1.16 -23.72
N GLU A 128 -16.03 0.27 -24.64
CA GLU A 128 -15.55 0.30 -26.01
C GLU A 128 -16.07 1.46 -26.84
N LYS A 129 -17.19 2.08 -26.43
CA LYS A 129 -17.80 3.20 -27.15
C LYS A 129 -16.93 4.46 -27.16
N HIS A 130 -16.16 4.68 -26.10
CA HIS A 130 -15.34 5.89 -25.93
C HIS A 130 -13.98 5.51 -25.35
N LYS A 131 -13.15 4.83 -26.15
CA LYS A 131 -11.78 4.49 -25.75
C LYS A 131 -10.85 5.71 -25.95
N PRO A 132 -10.04 6.09 -24.96
CA PRO A 132 -9.00 7.09 -25.15
C PRO A 132 -7.89 6.52 -26.06
N GLU A 133 -7.34 7.35 -26.93
CA GLU A 133 -6.15 7.00 -27.71
C GLU A 133 -4.92 7.07 -26.79
N VAL A 134 -4.13 5.98 -26.77
CA VAL A 134 -2.94 5.86 -25.92
C VAL A 134 -1.72 5.72 -26.83
N VAL A 135 -0.76 6.63 -26.67
CA VAL A 135 0.54 6.59 -27.38
C VAL A 135 1.60 6.14 -26.38
N GLU A 136 2.12 4.92 -26.56
CA GLU A 136 3.13 4.33 -25.68
C GLU A 136 4.56 4.68 -26.12
N LEU A 137 5.21 5.58 -25.39
CA LEU A 137 6.58 5.97 -25.63
C LEU A 137 7.55 5.10 -24.80
N HIS A 138 8.33 4.29 -25.50
CA HIS A 138 9.31 3.39 -24.88
C HIS A 138 10.64 4.12 -24.66
N VAL A 139 10.89 4.57 -23.43
CA VAL A 139 12.16 5.20 -23.05
C VAL A 139 13.03 4.18 -22.33
N SER A 140 14.14 3.80 -22.96
CA SER A 140 15.10 2.85 -22.38
C SER A 140 16.01 3.54 -21.36
N LEU A 141 16.31 2.84 -20.25
CA LEU A 141 17.35 3.28 -19.33
C LEU A 141 18.73 3.28 -20.00
N THR A 142 19.54 4.28 -19.66
CA THR A 142 20.94 4.34 -20.12
C THR A 142 21.74 3.12 -19.62
N PRO A 143 22.82 2.73 -20.31
CA PRO A 143 23.64 1.60 -19.89
C PRO A 143 24.16 1.72 -18.45
N ALA A 144 24.48 2.94 -18.01
CA ALA A 144 24.94 3.20 -16.64
C ALA A 144 23.82 3.04 -15.61
N MET A 145 22.62 3.56 -15.88
CA MET A 145 21.46 3.36 -15.00
C MET A 145 21.11 1.87 -14.89
N ARG A 146 21.21 1.11 -16.00
CA ARG A 146 20.99 -0.34 -16.00
C ARG A 146 22.03 -1.09 -15.16
N ALA A 147 23.30 -0.69 -15.23
CA ALA A 147 24.36 -1.28 -14.40
C ALA A 147 24.12 -1.03 -12.90
N ILE A 148 23.70 0.19 -12.53
CA ILE A 148 23.33 0.54 -11.15
C ILE A 148 22.11 -0.28 -10.71
N GLN A 149 21.05 -0.32 -11.53
CA GLN A 149 19.85 -1.09 -11.25
C GLN A 149 20.15 -2.57 -11.01
N SER A 150 20.93 -3.20 -11.90
CA SER A 150 21.33 -4.61 -11.75
C SER A 150 22.08 -4.83 -10.44
N SER A 151 23.03 -3.94 -10.13
CA SER A 151 23.81 -4.03 -8.89
C SER A 151 22.92 -3.94 -7.65
N ILE A 152 21.93 -3.04 -7.65
CA ILE A 152 20.99 -2.91 -6.52
C ILE A 152 20.09 -4.15 -6.41
N LEU A 153 19.58 -4.68 -7.53
CA LEU A 153 18.76 -5.89 -7.54
C LEU A 153 19.53 -7.13 -7.06
N ASP A 154 20.80 -7.27 -7.45
CA ASP A 154 21.68 -8.36 -6.99
C ASP A 154 21.87 -8.29 -5.47
N VAL A 155 22.13 -7.10 -4.93
CA VAL A 155 22.26 -6.87 -3.48
C VAL A 155 20.95 -7.19 -2.77
N MET A 156 19.81 -6.72 -3.28
CA MET A 156 18.50 -7.05 -2.71
C MET A 156 18.25 -8.56 -2.69
N SER A 157 18.63 -9.27 -3.75
CA SER A 157 18.51 -10.74 -3.83
C SER A 157 19.36 -11.44 -2.77
N ALA A 158 20.56 -10.93 -2.50
CA ALA A 158 21.44 -11.45 -1.46
C ALA A 158 20.88 -11.20 -0.05
N CYS A 159 20.42 -9.98 0.23
CA CYS A 159 19.76 -9.63 1.49
C CYS A 159 18.52 -10.49 1.75
N LEU A 160 17.71 -10.76 0.72
CA LEU A 160 16.56 -11.66 0.82
C LEU A 160 16.97 -13.10 1.14
N LYS A 161 18.03 -13.62 0.51
CA LYS A 161 18.56 -14.96 0.81
C LYS A 161 19.04 -15.06 2.26
N GLU A 162 19.74 -14.05 2.75
CA GLU A 162 20.15 -14.00 4.16
C GLU A 162 18.95 -13.93 5.10
N LEU A 163 17.95 -13.09 4.78
CA LEU A 163 16.73 -12.95 5.58
C LEU A 163 15.96 -14.28 5.69
N LYS A 164 15.84 -15.02 4.58
CA LYS A 164 15.24 -16.36 4.54
C LYS A 164 16.01 -17.37 5.40
N ARG A 165 17.34 -17.31 5.37
CA ARG A 165 18.19 -18.23 6.16
C ARG A 165 17.99 -18.06 7.67
N TYR A 166 17.80 -16.83 8.15
CA TYR A 166 17.61 -16.55 9.57
C TYR A 166 16.18 -16.78 10.06
N ASN A 167 15.18 -16.79 9.17
CA ASN A 167 13.77 -16.92 9.53
C ASN A 167 13.08 -17.98 8.65
N PRO A 168 13.31 -19.27 8.91
CA PRO A 168 12.70 -20.36 8.14
C PRO A 168 11.17 -20.43 8.29
N THR A 169 10.60 -19.73 9.27
CA THR A 169 9.16 -19.60 9.52
C THR A 169 8.45 -18.67 8.54
N LEU A 170 9.18 -17.83 7.79
CA LEU A 170 8.60 -17.01 6.73
C LEU A 170 8.38 -17.88 5.49
N GLU A 171 7.12 -18.09 5.10
CA GLU A 171 6.76 -18.88 3.93
C GLU A 171 7.46 -18.36 2.65
N VAL A 172 8.01 -19.29 1.88
CA VAL A 172 8.98 -19.01 0.80
C VAL A 172 8.35 -18.27 -0.39
N GLU A 173 7.04 -18.39 -0.57
CA GLU A 173 6.29 -17.91 -1.74
C GLU A 173 6.09 -16.38 -1.73
N ASP A 174 5.94 -15.76 -0.56
CA ASP A 174 5.71 -14.31 -0.46
C ASP A 174 7.01 -13.49 -0.61
N LEU A 175 8.16 -14.12 -0.36
CA LEU A 175 9.48 -13.47 -0.37
C LEU A 175 10.21 -13.68 -1.71
N SER A 176 9.56 -13.39 -2.82
CA SER A 176 10.20 -13.31 -4.14
C SER A 176 10.79 -11.91 -4.39
N LEU A 177 11.74 -11.80 -5.31
CA LEU A 177 12.32 -10.51 -5.70
C LEU A 177 11.26 -9.59 -6.33
N GLU A 178 10.35 -10.15 -7.13
CA GLU A 178 9.22 -9.44 -7.74
C GLU A 178 8.28 -8.86 -6.69
N ASN A 179 7.91 -9.66 -5.68
CA ASN A 179 7.08 -9.20 -4.58
C ASN A 179 7.78 -8.09 -3.79
N THR A 180 9.10 -8.23 -3.59
CA THR A 180 9.92 -7.24 -2.88
C THR A 180 9.91 -5.88 -3.56
N LEU A 181 9.84 -5.82 -4.89
CA LEU A 181 9.70 -4.55 -5.62
C LEU A 181 8.31 -3.93 -5.42
N GLY A 182 7.27 -4.76 -5.33
CA GLY A 182 5.88 -4.34 -5.18
C GLY A 182 5.56 -3.60 -3.89
N ASN A 183 4.71 -2.56 -3.95
CA ASN A 183 4.32 -1.72 -2.80
C ASN A 183 3.69 -2.50 -1.63
N ALA A 184 3.24 -3.74 -1.86
CA ALA A 184 2.65 -4.60 -0.84
C ALA A 184 3.69 -5.18 0.15
N PHE A 185 4.96 -5.34 -0.26
CA PHE A 185 5.96 -6.05 0.53
C PHE A 185 6.22 -5.47 1.92
N GLU A 186 6.21 -4.14 2.07
CA GLU A 186 6.43 -3.54 3.39
C GLU A 186 5.29 -3.89 4.36
N LYS A 187 4.05 -4.00 3.86
CA LYS A 187 2.90 -4.43 4.65
C LYS A 187 2.97 -5.91 4.99
N THR A 188 3.35 -6.73 4.02
CA THR A 188 3.54 -8.18 4.21
C THR A 188 4.62 -8.45 5.27
N ILE A 189 5.79 -7.83 5.14
CA ILE A 189 6.88 -7.97 6.12
C ILE A 189 6.45 -7.54 7.51
N ARG A 190 5.78 -6.39 7.66
CA ARG A 190 5.27 -5.96 8.97
C ARG A 190 4.26 -6.94 9.55
N HIS A 191 3.33 -7.43 8.73
CA HIS A 191 2.34 -8.40 9.19
C HIS A 191 2.96 -9.67 9.79
N TYR A 192 4.03 -10.19 9.17
CA TYR A 192 4.74 -11.37 9.67
C TYR A 192 5.69 -11.07 10.83
N LEU A 193 6.41 -9.94 10.78
CA LEU A 193 7.49 -9.65 11.72
C LEU A 193 7.05 -8.85 12.94
N ASP A 194 5.98 -8.05 12.88
CA ASP A 194 5.51 -7.24 14.02
C ASP A 194 5.19 -8.10 15.26
N PRO A 195 4.49 -9.26 15.15
CA PRO A 195 4.21 -10.12 16.30
C PRO A 195 5.46 -10.68 16.99
N LEU A 196 6.55 -10.85 16.24
CA LEU A 196 7.81 -11.42 16.74
C LEU A 196 8.92 -10.36 16.86
N TRP A 197 8.61 -9.08 16.66
CA TRP A 197 9.61 -8.03 16.46
C TRP A 197 10.62 -7.92 17.60
N HIS A 198 10.16 -8.15 18.83
CA HIS A 198 11.00 -8.06 20.02
C HIS A 198 11.95 -9.26 20.16
N GLN A 199 11.59 -10.42 19.60
CA GLN A 199 12.38 -11.65 19.62
C GLN A 199 13.40 -11.72 18.47
N LEU A 200 13.22 -10.90 17.43
CA LEU A 200 14.15 -10.85 16.30
C LEU A 200 15.49 -10.22 16.69
N GLY A 201 16.59 -10.89 16.30
CA GLY A 201 17.95 -10.39 16.48
C GLY A 201 18.23 -9.10 15.73
N ALA A 202 19.24 -8.35 16.18
CA ALA A 202 19.64 -7.07 15.57
C ALA A 202 19.97 -7.19 14.08
N LYS A 203 20.56 -8.33 13.65
CA LYS A 203 20.89 -8.61 12.26
C LYS A 203 19.66 -8.69 11.35
N THR A 204 18.58 -9.36 11.77
CA THR A 204 17.33 -9.45 11.01
C THR A 204 16.68 -8.07 10.86
N LYS A 205 16.67 -7.27 11.92
CA LYS A 205 16.12 -5.90 11.89
C LYS A 205 16.91 -4.99 10.95
N ALA A 206 18.24 -5.11 10.94
CA ALA A 206 19.10 -4.40 10.00
C ALA A 206 18.80 -4.81 8.54
N LEU A 207 18.69 -6.10 8.25
CA LEU A 207 18.35 -6.59 6.89
C LEU A 207 17.00 -6.05 6.37
N VAL A 208 15.99 -5.99 7.23
CA VAL A 208 14.67 -5.42 6.86
C VAL A 208 14.78 -3.92 6.55
N HIS A 209 15.56 -3.20 7.35
CA HIS A 209 15.84 -1.78 7.10
C HIS A 209 16.61 -1.59 5.78
N ASP A 210 17.63 -2.40 5.52
CA ASP A 210 18.44 -2.33 4.31
C ASP A 210 17.60 -2.60 3.05
N LEU A 211 16.72 -3.60 3.08
CA LEU A 211 15.77 -3.86 2.00
C LEU A 211 14.87 -2.65 1.72
N LYS A 212 14.45 -1.92 2.76
CA LYS A 212 13.68 -0.68 2.61
C LYS A 212 14.50 0.42 1.93
N VAL A 213 15.74 0.63 2.35
CA VAL A 213 16.64 1.63 1.75
C VAL A 213 16.94 1.32 0.29
N LEU A 214 17.25 0.06 -0.04
CA LEU A 214 17.55 -0.36 -1.42
C LEU A 214 16.36 -0.16 -2.36
N ARG A 215 15.14 -0.41 -1.90
CA ARG A 215 13.92 -0.15 -2.68
C ARG A 215 13.70 1.32 -2.96
N VAL A 216 13.91 2.18 -1.95
CA VAL A 216 13.82 3.63 -2.11
C VAL A 216 14.90 4.13 -3.07
N LEU A 217 16.11 3.57 -3.00
CA LEU A 217 17.20 3.90 -3.91
C LEU A 217 16.88 3.55 -5.38
N LEU A 218 16.23 2.41 -5.65
CA LEU A 218 15.76 2.06 -6.99
C LEU A 218 14.74 3.08 -7.53
N LEU A 219 13.85 3.58 -6.67
CA LEU A 219 12.87 4.60 -7.06
C LEU A 219 13.55 5.94 -7.37
N TYR A 220 14.51 6.33 -6.53
CA TYR A 220 15.22 7.60 -6.70
C TYR A 220 16.17 7.61 -7.90
N LEU A 221 16.66 6.47 -8.35
CA LEU A 221 17.45 6.36 -9.59
C LEU A 221 16.68 6.88 -10.82
N THR A 222 15.35 6.74 -10.85
CA THR A 222 14.52 7.16 -11.99
C THR A 222 13.81 8.50 -11.76
N GLN A 223 13.68 8.96 -10.51
CA GLN A 223 12.93 10.16 -10.16
C GLN A 223 13.80 11.39 -9.88
N TYR A 224 15.05 11.22 -9.43
CA TYR A 224 15.94 12.33 -9.09
C TYR A 224 17.01 12.59 -10.14
N ASP A 225 17.53 13.81 -10.14
CA ASP A 225 18.70 14.19 -10.91
C ASP A 225 19.97 13.50 -10.40
N CYS A 226 20.98 13.42 -11.27
CA CYS A 226 22.23 12.71 -10.98
C CYS A 226 23.01 13.30 -9.80
N VAL A 227 22.95 14.62 -9.58
CA VAL A 227 23.70 15.30 -8.51
C VAL A 227 23.06 15.00 -7.16
N THR A 228 21.74 15.15 -7.05
CA THR A 228 20.99 14.81 -5.84
C THR A 228 21.13 13.32 -5.49
N PHE A 229 21.06 12.44 -6.49
CA PHE A 229 21.25 11.01 -6.30
C PHE A 229 22.67 10.66 -5.80
N LEU A 230 23.70 11.32 -6.33
CA LEU A 230 25.07 11.15 -5.86
C LEU A 230 25.22 11.60 -4.40
N ASN A 231 24.72 12.78 -4.06
CA ASN A 231 24.77 13.29 -2.69
C ASN A 231 24.08 12.36 -1.70
N LEU A 232 22.94 11.76 -2.10
CA LEU A 232 22.27 10.75 -1.30
C LEU A 232 23.15 9.51 -1.09
N LEU A 233 23.78 8.99 -2.15
CA LEU A 233 24.70 7.85 -2.05
C LEU A 233 25.89 8.15 -1.13
N GLU A 234 26.46 9.36 -1.22
CA GLU A 234 27.56 9.78 -0.36
C GLU A 234 27.13 9.95 1.10
N SER A 235 25.93 10.48 1.34
CA SER A 235 25.31 10.57 2.67
C SER A 235 25.12 9.17 3.27
N LEU A 236 24.55 8.23 2.51
CA LEU A 236 24.39 6.84 2.95
C LEU A 236 25.74 6.23 3.30
N ARG A 237 26.76 6.38 2.44
CA ARG A 237 28.13 5.93 2.71
C ARG A 237 28.72 6.56 3.98
N SER A 238 28.48 7.85 4.25
CA SER A 238 29.00 8.51 5.44
C SER A 238 28.37 7.96 6.74
N SER A 239 27.10 7.57 6.68
CA SER A 239 26.39 6.93 7.79
C SER A 239 26.83 5.49 8.05
N GLN A 240 27.56 4.87 7.11
CA GLN A 240 27.96 3.46 7.17
C GLN A 240 29.10 3.11 8.15
N LYS A 241 29.64 4.03 8.96
CA LYS A 241 30.60 3.66 10.02
C LYS A 241 30.05 2.67 11.07
N ILE A 242 28.75 2.36 11.02
CA ILE A 242 28.04 1.40 11.89
C ILE A 242 27.76 0.05 11.18
N PHE A 243 28.04 -0.08 9.86
CA PHE A 243 27.86 -1.33 9.12
C PHE A 243 29.04 -2.29 9.36
N SER A 244 28.93 -3.11 10.40
CA SER A 244 29.83 -4.23 10.60
C SER A 244 29.67 -5.29 9.50
N THR A 245 30.82 -5.63 8.91
CA THR A 245 31.16 -6.89 8.21
C THR A 245 30.47 -7.31 6.91
N ASN A 246 29.52 -6.55 6.34
CA ASN A 246 28.99 -6.83 4.99
C ASN A 246 29.23 -5.71 3.96
N SER A 247 30.05 -4.71 4.24
CA SER A 247 30.14 -3.43 3.49
C SER A 247 31.22 -3.38 2.40
N GLY A 248 31.57 -4.50 1.76
CA GLY A 248 32.30 -4.49 0.49
C GLY A 248 31.47 -3.94 -0.69
N PHE A 249 30.13 -4.02 -0.59
CA PHE A 249 29.20 -3.81 -1.70
C PHE A 249 28.83 -2.35 -1.97
N PHE A 250 28.69 -1.51 -0.93
CA PHE A 250 28.45 -0.07 -1.10
C PHE A 250 29.68 0.63 -1.68
N ASN A 251 30.88 0.13 -1.35
CA ASN A 251 32.13 0.53 -2.00
C ASN A 251 32.15 0.16 -3.49
N TYR A 252 31.57 -0.98 -3.89
CA TYR A 252 31.44 -1.35 -5.30
C TYR A 252 30.46 -0.43 -6.05
N LEU A 253 29.29 -0.16 -5.45
CA LEU A 253 28.28 0.74 -6.02
C LEU A 253 28.81 2.18 -6.16
N CYS A 254 29.50 2.69 -5.13
CA CYS A 254 30.18 3.99 -5.18
C CYS A 254 31.37 4.00 -6.15
N LYS A 255 32.13 2.90 -6.30
CA LYS A 255 33.23 2.79 -7.28
C LYS A 255 32.71 2.80 -8.71
N CYS A 256 31.64 2.06 -9.01
CA CYS A 256 31.00 2.08 -10.32
C CYS A 256 30.48 3.47 -10.68
N TYR A 257 29.88 4.19 -9.71
CA TYR A 257 29.39 5.55 -9.93
C TYR A 257 30.49 6.61 -10.01
N LYS A 258 31.55 6.54 -9.18
CA LYS A 258 32.72 7.43 -9.27
C LYS A 258 33.52 7.23 -10.54
N ALA A 259 33.68 5.99 -10.99
CA ALA A 259 34.30 5.70 -12.29
C ALA A 259 33.49 6.31 -13.45
N PHE A 260 32.17 6.42 -13.30
CA PHE A 260 31.28 7.04 -14.27
C PHE A 260 31.31 8.58 -14.22
N PHE A 261 31.32 9.21 -13.04
CA PHE A 261 31.48 10.68 -12.93
C PHE A 261 32.85 11.13 -13.46
N CYS A 262 33.90 10.36 -13.19
CA CYS A 262 35.20 10.57 -13.84
C CYS A 262 35.09 10.42 -15.36
N LYS A 263 34.42 9.38 -15.88
CA LYS A 263 34.28 9.20 -17.34
C LYS A 263 33.39 10.26 -18.01
N LEU A 264 32.33 10.75 -17.38
CA LEU A 264 31.51 11.85 -17.91
C LEU A 264 32.24 13.20 -17.87
N CYS A 265 33.08 13.44 -16.85
CA CYS A 265 33.89 14.65 -16.80
C CYS A 265 35.16 14.59 -17.68
N TYR A 266 35.69 13.39 -17.99
CA TYR A 266 36.93 13.23 -18.77
C TYR A 266 36.76 12.74 -20.22
N SER A 267 35.59 12.24 -20.64
CA SER A 267 35.47 11.62 -21.98
C SER A 267 35.02 12.53 -23.11
N GLU A 268 34.88 13.84 -22.91
CA GLU A 268 34.79 14.78 -24.05
C GLU A 268 35.55 16.09 -23.75
N PRO A 269 36.86 16.19 -24.09
CA PRO A 269 37.59 17.46 -23.98
C PRO A 269 37.20 18.46 -25.09
N HIS A 270 36.30 18.10 -26.00
CA HIS A 270 35.85 18.96 -27.09
C HIS A 270 34.37 18.73 -27.43
N ARG A 271 33.47 19.25 -26.59
CA ARG A 271 32.16 19.67 -27.06
C ARG A 271 31.73 20.89 -26.25
N ASN A 272 31.56 22.00 -26.95
CA ASN A 272 31.30 23.31 -26.37
C ASN A 272 30.08 23.25 -25.44
N GLU A 273 30.17 23.93 -24.29
CA GLU A 273 29.15 23.98 -23.21
C GLU A 273 27.72 24.37 -23.68
N TRP A 274 27.58 24.84 -24.92
CA TRP A 274 26.33 25.27 -25.53
C TRP A 274 25.48 24.16 -26.15
N GLU A 275 26.04 22.97 -26.48
CA GLU A 275 25.24 21.88 -27.08
C GLU A 275 24.49 21.03 -26.04
N ILE A 276 24.95 20.98 -24.78
CA ILE A 276 24.26 20.24 -23.70
C ILE A 276 22.90 20.87 -23.37
N ILE A 277 22.73 22.18 -23.62
CA ILE A 277 21.45 22.87 -23.40
C ILE A 277 20.43 22.55 -24.51
N GLN A 278 20.87 22.18 -25.72
CA GLN A 278 19.94 21.89 -26.82
C GLN A 278 19.32 20.49 -26.77
N ILE A 279 19.88 19.53 -26.03
CA ILE A 279 19.27 18.21 -25.84
C ILE A 279 18.18 18.24 -24.74
N LEU A 280 17.98 19.38 -24.06
CA LEU A 280 17.02 19.57 -22.97
C LEU A 280 15.86 20.52 -23.30
N LYS A 281 15.48 20.64 -24.58
CA LYS A 281 14.15 21.09 -25.02
C LYS A 281 13.53 20.06 -25.93
#